data_AF-A0AAU4RIB3-F1
#
_entry.id   AF-A0AAU4RIB3-F1
#
_cell.length_a   1.000
_cell.length_b   1.000
_cell.length_c   1.000
_cell.angle_alpha   90.00
_cell.angle_beta   90.00
_cell.angle_gamma   90.00
#
_symmetry.space_group_name_H-M   'P 1'
#
loop_
_entity.id
_entity.type
_entity.pdbx_description
1 polymer ?
#
loop_
_entity_poly.entity_id
_entity_poly.type
_entity_poly.pdbx_seq_one_letter_code
_entity_poly.pdbx_strand_id
1 'polypeptide(L)'
;MEKPKGIDRTQFLAGAAAVGLGAAVLPAGPAVATGSGHGSGVATGGGPGGGGRTGGGRGLARRGVVYTVGEGERPGTAFSPARMRADLRAIRDDLHADTVDVTGDGVERLTTTAAEAAERGLHVWLQPTLADVPEREILEHLAETGRFAERLRRQGASVDFSVGCEFWLFVPGIVPGDTVMERVRNLLDGTFDPERMQRRLNRFTARAAAVGRSVFHGRLSYAAAQDDTVDWNLFDVVGIDYYAYHRQPAAHVRELRRYLRWGKPLAITEFGTCTYRGAPEAGGMGWNTVDYDKDPPEIKGHLVRSERTQAAYLTDLLHVFESMGLYAAMAFEFVTPDAPHRPGDPRHDLDLASYSITKTLEDRPGDPDSRWHWEPKEAFHAVARSYRQNASVISRRC
;
A
#
# COMPACT_ATOMS: atom_id res chain seq x y z
N MET A 1 -17.42 20.06 -28.65
CA MET A 1 -16.55 20.32 -27.49
C MET A 1 -15.95 18.98 -27.14
N GLU A 2 -14.77 18.68 -27.72
CA GLU A 2 -14.04 17.45 -27.42
C GLU A 2 -13.70 17.47 -25.93
N LYS A 3 -14.13 16.44 -25.20
CA LYS A 3 -13.65 16.22 -23.85
C LYS A 3 -12.13 16.02 -23.94
N PRO A 4 -11.30 16.71 -23.14
CA PRO A 4 -9.91 16.32 -23.03
C PRO A 4 -9.86 14.83 -22.70
N LYS A 5 -8.98 14.07 -23.36
CA LYS A 5 -8.69 12.68 -22.99
C LYS A 5 -8.16 12.70 -21.57
N GLY A 6 -9.07 12.60 -20.60
CA GLY A 6 -8.72 12.46 -19.20
C GLY A 6 -7.92 11.19 -19.00
N ILE A 7 -6.94 11.28 -18.11
CA ILE A 7 -6.16 10.15 -17.63
C ILE A 7 -7.11 9.02 -17.20
N ASP A 8 -6.93 7.82 -17.76
CA ASP A 8 -7.79 6.67 -17.49
C ASP A 8 -7.56 6.16 -16.07
N ARG A 9 -8.60 5.63 -15.41
CA ARG A 9 -8.56 5.16 -14.01
C ARG A 9 -7.44 4.16 -13.73
N THR A 10 -7.03 3.41 -14.76
CA THR A 10 -5.94 2.43 -14.76
C THR A 10 -4.55 3.07 -14.70
N GLN A 11 -4.36 4.29 -15.23
CA GLN A 11 -3.10 5.04 -15.13
C GLN A 11 -2.71 5.36 -13.68
N PHE A 12 -3.69 5.35 -12.78
CA PHE A 12 -3.51 5.63 -11.38
C PHE A 12 -3.16 4.38 -10.56
N LEU A 13 -3.76 3.20 -10.81
CA LEU A 13 -3.41 2.00 -10.03
C LEU A 13 -1.98 1.51 -10.29
N ALA A 14 -1.45 1.75 -11.51
CA ALA A 14 -0.07 1.44 -11.87
C ALA A 14 0.96 2.49 -11.36
N GLY A 15 0.57 3.76 -11.28
CA GLY A 15 1.49 4.85 -10.91
C GLY A 15 1.35 5.38 -9.49
N ALA A 16 0.20 5.24 -8.85
CA ALA A 16 -0.21 6.14 -7.78
C ALA A 16 -0.98 5.49 -6.62
N ALA A 17 -1.01 4.16 -6.51
CA ALA A 17 -1.38 3.52 -5.23
C ALA A 17 -0.45 3.92 -4.07
N ALA A 18 0.70 4.54 -4.33
CA ALA A 18 1.63 5.05 -3.32
C ALA A 18 1.39 6.51 -2.88
N VAL A 19 0.15 6.99 -2.73
CA VAL A 19 -0.10 8.41 -2.40
C VAL A 19 -0.04 8.68 -0.89
N GLY A 20 1.13 8.44 -0.32
CA GLY A 20 1.50 9.03 0.96
C GLY A 20 1.77 10.53 0.80
N LEU A 21 0.89 11.40 1.33
CA LEU A 21 1.14 12.83 1.45
C LEU A 21 2.41 13.08 2.28
N GLY A 22 3.53 13.32 1.61
CA GLY A 22 4.76 13.77 2.23
C GLY A 22 4.61 15.21 2.73
N ALA A 23 4.39 15.36 4.05
CA ALA A 23 4.64 16.53 4.89
C ALA A 23 4.55 17.92 4.22
N ALA A 24 3.35 18.50 4.17
CA ALA A 24 3.22 19.95 4.16
C ALA A 24 3.59 20.47 5.56
N VAL A 25 4.81 21.00 5.71
CA VAL A 25 5.26 21.67 6.93
C VAL A 25 4.44 22.95 7.13
N LEU A 26 3.45 22.91 8.01
CA LEU A 26 2.83 24.12 8.56
C LEU A 26 3.74 24.70 9.67
N PRO A 27 3.98 26.02 9.72
CA PRO A 27 4.87 26.62 10.69
C PRO A 27 4.25 26.57 12.10
N ALA A 28 4.97 25.96 13.04
CA ALA A 28 4.62 26.00 14.45
C ALA A 28 4.78 27.43 14.99
N GLY A 29 3.67 28.08 15.35
CA GLY A 29 3.68 29.29 16.18
C GLY A 29 4.19 29.00 17.60
N PRO A 30 4.73 29.99 18.33
CA PRO A 30 5.38 29.74 19.61
C PRO A 30 4.34 29.42 20.68
N ALA A 31 4.45 28.24 21.29
CA ALA A 31 3.72 27.91 22.50
C ALA A 31 4.40 28.55 23.71
N VAL A 32 3.70 29.47 24.36
CA VAL A 32 4.08 30.06 25.65
C VAL A 32 3.85 29.03 26.75
N ALA A 33 4.88 28.79 27.56
CA ALA A 33 4.83 27.93 28.72
C ALA A 33 4.38 28.68 29.98
N THR A 34 3.35 28.17 30.64
CA THR A 34 3.05 28.30 32.09
C THR A 34 2.22 27.05 32.42
N GLY A 35 2.49 26.19 33.40
CA GLY A 35 2.99 26.39 34.74
C GLY A 35 2.17 25.46 35.66
N SER A 36 2.79 24.36 36.08
CA SER A 36 2.54 23.49 37.25
C SER A 36 1.24 23.57 38.06
N GLY A 37 0.64 22.41 38.33
CA GLY A 37 -0.25 22.16 39.47
C GLY A 37 -0.41 20.67 39.80
N HIS A 38 0.02 20.27 41.00
CA HIS A 38 0.03 18.91 41.58
C HIS A 38 -1.37 18.39 41.95
N GLY A 39 -1.53 17.05 42.01
CA GLY A 39 -2.54 16.40 42.86
C GLY A 39 -2.82 14.91 42.56
N SER A 40 -2.19 14.02 43.35
CA SER A 40 -2.71 12.75 43.95
C SER A 40 -3.98 12.14 43.34
N GLY A 41 -4.05 10.88 42.89
CA GLY A 41 -3.65 9.63 43.56
C GLY A 41 -4.92 8.86 43.97
N VAL A 42 -5.07 7.59 43.55
CA VAL A 42 -5.69 6.43 44.25
C VAL A 42 -6.07 5.31 43.24
N ALA A 43 -5.68 4.08 43.59
CA ALA A 43 -5.96 2.78 42.94
C ALA A 43 -7.40 2.30 43.28
N THR A 44 -8.08 1.36 42.60
CA THR A 44 -7.83 -0.09 42.40
C THR A 44 -9.08 -0.66 41.70
N GLY A 45 -8.97 -1.77 40.96
CA GLY A 45 -10.13 -2.61 40.63
C GLY A 45 -9.86 -3.62 39.52
N GLY A 46 -9.54 -4.86 39.90
CA GLY A 46 -9.25 -5.96 38.98
C GLY A 46 -10.50 -6.71 38.48
N GLY A 47 -10.37 -7.31 37.29
CA GLY A 47 -11.27 -8.30 36.71
C GLY A 47 -10.54 -9.05 35.57
N PRO A 48 -10.81 -10.36 35.34
CA PRO A 48 -9.80 -11.29 34.85
C PRO A 48 -9.90 -11.62 33.36
N GLY A 49 -8.74 -11.92 32.75
CA GLY A 49 -8.55 -13.14 31.96
C GLY A 49 -8.83 -13.07 30.45
N GLY A 50 -7.82 -12.66 29.68
CA GLY A 50 -7.79 -12.85 28.23
C GLY A 50 -6.63 -12.16 27.50
N GLY A 51 -5.59 -11.72 28.21
CA GLY A 51 -4.40 -11.11 27.60
C GLY A 51 -3.50 -12.19 27.00
N GLY A 52 -3.64 -12.42 25.70
CA GLY A 52 -2.65 -13.17 24.93
C GLY A 52 -1.27 -12.58 25.19
N ARG A 53 -0.38 -13.40 25.75
CA ARG A 53 1.02 -13.09 26.00
C ARG A 53 1.64 -12.44 24.75
N THR A 54 1.99 -11.16 24.83
CA THR A 54 2.98 -10.54 23.94
C THR A 54 4.36 -11.07 24.34
N GLY A 55 4.60 -12.35 24.06
CA GLY A 55 5.95 -12.90 24.08
C GLY A 55 6.76 -12.16 23.02
N GLY A 56 7.89 -11.59 23.42
CA GLY A 56 8.84 -10.88 22.56
C GLY A 56 9.45 -11.78 21.48
N GLY A 57 8.64 -12.14 20.49
CA GLY A 57 9.12 -12.65 19.21
C GLY A 57 9.83 -11.53 18.49
N ARG A 58 11.15 -11.65 18.31
CA ARG A 58 11.89 -10.78 17.40
C ARG A 58 11.46 -11.09 15.97
N GLY A 59 11.12 -10.06 15.19
CA GLY A 59 10.84 -10.19 13.75
C GLY A 59 9.38 -9.93 13.36
N LEU A 60 9.17 -9.82 12.05
CA LEU A 60 7.86 -9.59 11.43
C LEU A 60 7.02 -10.87 11.39
N ALA A 61 5.73 -10.81 11.74
CA ALA A 61 4.87 -12.00 11.73
C ALA A 61 4.40 -12.41 10.32
N ARG A 62 4.24 -11.44 9.41
CA ARG A 62 3.83 -11.64 8.01
C ARG A 62 4.74 -10.84 7.08
N ARG A 63 5.35 -11.50 6.11
CA ARG A 63 6.23 -10.90 5.10
C ARG A 63 5.57 -10.98 3.74
N GLY A 64 5.21 -9.83 3.19
CA GLY A 64 4.40 -9.80 1.98
C GLY A 64 4.88 -8.85 0.91
N VAL A 65 4.11 -8.85 -0.17
CA VAL A 65 4.24 -7.96 -1.30
C VAL A 65 2.84 -7.60 -1.76
N VAL A 66 2.67 -6.39 -2.28
CA VAL A 66 1.42 -5.95 -2.88
C VAL A 66 1.34 -6.46 -4.32
N TYR A 67 0.18 -7.00 -4.70
CA TYR A 67 -0.15 -7.43 -6.05
C TYR A 67 -1.40 -6.71 -6.51
N THR A 68 -1.20 -5.65 -7.29
CA THR A 68 -2.28 -4.83 -7.83
C THR A 68 -2.93 -5.50 -9.03
N VAL A 69 -4.25 -5.63 -8.98
CA VAL A 69 -5.07 -6.08 -10.11
C VAL A 69 -5.86 -4.92 -10.70
N GLY A 70 -5.91 -4.85 -12.03
CA GLY A 70 -6.60 -3.79 -12.75
C GLY A 70 -6.96 -4.22 -14.16
N GLU A 71 -7.66 -3.36 -14.90
CA GLU A 71 -8.00 -3.61 -16.31
C GLU A 71 -6.80 -3.53 -17.26
N GLY A 72 -5.68 -2.95 -16.80
CA GLY A 72 -4.54 -2.53 -17.63
C GLY A 72 -4.86 -1.26 -18.41
N GLU A 73 -3.85 -0.44 -18.72
CA GLU A 73 -4.06 0.74 -19.57
C GLU A 73 -4.20 0.38 -21.05
N ARG A 74 -3.70 -0.79 -21.45
CA ARG A 74 -3.65 -1.24 -22.84
C ARG A 74 -4.04 -2.72 -22.93
N PRO A 75 -4.51 -3.20 -24.10
CA PRO A 75 -4.86 -4.61 -24.28
C PRO A 75 -3.74 -5.59 -23.87
N GLY A 76 -2.47 -5.24 -24.15
CA GLY A 76 -1.32 -6.05 -23.76
C GLY A 76 -1.07 -6.14 -22.25
N THR A 77 -1.51 -5.14 -21.48
CA THR A 77 -1.36 -5.08 -20.02
C THR A 77 -2.61 -5.51 -19.26
N ALA A 78 -3.67 -5.90 -19.96
CA ALA A 78 -4.91 -6.35 -19.35
C ALA A 78 -4.74 -7.58 -18.45
N PHE A 79 -5.62 -7.68 -17.45
CA PHE A 79 -5.60 -8.78 -16.49
C PHE A 79 -5.61 -10.15 -17.18
N SER A 80 -4.64 -10.98 -16.82
CA SER A 80 -4.49 -12.33 -17.36
C SER A 80 -4.41 -13.34 -16.21
N PRO A 81 -5.40 -14.25 -16.06
CA PRO A 81 -5.32 -15.31 -15.07
C PRO A 81 -4.06 -16.15 -15.19
N ALA A 82 -3.59 -16.43 -16.42
CA ALA A 82 -2.38 -17.22 -16.63
C ALA A 82 -1.13 -16.51 -16.06
N ARG A 83 -1.03 -15.19 -16.23
CA ARG A 83 0.06 -14.39 -15.69
C ARG A 83 -0.03 -14.27 -14.17
N MET A 84 -1.20 -13.92 -13.65
CA MET A 84 -1.45 -13.87 -12.20
C MET A 84 -1.03 -15.17 -11.50
N ARG A 85 -1.34 -16.34 -12.08
CA ARG A 85 -0.90 -17.63 -11.53
C ARG A 85 0.61 -17.82 -11.52
N ALA A 86 1.31 -17.32 -12.53
CA ALA A 86 2.77 -17.38 -12.61
C ALA A 86 3.40 -16.42 -11.59
N ASP A 87 2.86 -15.21 -11.49
CA ASP A 87 3.32 -14.19 -10.54
C ASP A 87 3.15 -14.68 -9.10
N LEU A 88 1.98 -15.20 -8.72
CA LEU A 88 1.75 -15.75 -7.37
C LEU A 88 2.65 -16.96 -7.04
N ARG A 89 3.08 -17.73 -8.04
CA ARG A 89 4.12 -18.76 -7.83
C ARG A 89 5.47 -18.12 -7.52
N ALA A 90 5.90 -17.15 -8.33
CA ALA A 90 7.16 -16.43 -8.09
C ALA A 90 7.16 -15.70 -6.73
N ILE A 91 6.04 -15.09 -6.34
CA ILE A 91 5.87 -14.44 -5.03
C ILE A 91 6.12 -15.42 -3.88
N ARG A 92 5.56 -16.63 -3.98
CA ARG A 92 5.75 -17.65 -2.95
C ARG A 92 7.15 -18.26 -2.99
N ASP A 93 7.56 -18.75 -4.16
CA ASP A 93 8.67 -19.69 -4.30
C ASP A 93 10.01 -18.98 -4.51
N ASP A 94 10.00 -17.84 -5.23
CA ASP A 94 11.21 -17.10 -5.58
C ASP A 94 11.45 -15.91 -4.63
N LEU A 95 10.38 -15.17 -4.29
CA LEU A 95 10.43 -14.04 -3.35
C LEU A 95 10.35 -14.49 -1.87
N HIS A 96 9.94 -15.73 -1.60
CA HIS A 96 9.78 -16.29 -0.24
C HIS A 96 8.76 -15.51 0.61
N ALA A 97 7.79 -14.84 -0.02
CA ALA A 97 6.71 -14.16 0.70
C ALA A 97 5.74 -15.18 1.29
N ASP A 98 5.24 -14.90 2.50
CA ASP A 98 4.18 -15.68 3.14
C ASP A 98 2.79 -15.04 2.97
N THR A 99 2.76 -13.78 2.53
CA THR A 99 1.57 -12.94 2.46
C THR A 99 1.53 -12.22 1.11
N VAL A 100 0.33 -12.07 0.55
CA VAL A 100 0.08 -11.18 -0.59
C VAL A 100 -1.06 -10.23 -0.24
N ASP A 101 -0.83 -8.94 -0.44
CA ASP A 101 -1.90 -7.94 -0.45
C ASP A 101 -2.48 -7.87 -1.86
N VAL A 102 -3.72 -8.31 -2.01
CA VAL A 102 -4.44 -8.29 -3.28
C VAL A 102 -5.30 -7.02 -3.29
N THR A 103 -4.86 -6.03 -4.05
CA THR A 103 -5.49 -4.70 -4.14
C THR A 103 -5.90 -4.32 -5.56
N GLY A 104 -6.81 -3.36 -5.68
CA GLY A 104 -7.23 -2.78 -6.96
C GLY A 104 -8.72 -2.92 -7.22
N ASP A 105 -9.10 -3.00 -8.49
CA ASP A 105 -10.49 -2.94 -8.93
C ASP A 105 -11.02 -4.27 -9.50
N GLY A 106 -12.33 -4.33 -9.74
CA GLY A 106 -12.99 -5.49 -10.31
C GLY A 106 -13.11 -6.66 -9.33
N VAL A 107 -14.33 -6.94 -8.86
CA VAL A 107 -14.62 -8.04 -7.93
C VAL A 107 -14.08 -9.38 -8.46
N GLU A 108 -14.27 -9.68 -9.75
CA GLU A 108 -13.80 -10.94 -10.33
C GLU A 108 -12.26 -11.07 -10.29
N ARG A 109 -11.53 -9.99 -10.62
CA ARG A 109 -10.05 -9.98 -10.59
C ARG A 109 -9.52 -10.19 -9.18
N LEU A 110 -10.08 -9.44 -8.21
CA LEU A 110 -9.72 -9.54 -6.79
C LEU A 110 -9.99 -10.94 -6.25
N THR A 111 -11.20 -11.46 -6.45
CA THR A 111 -11.61 -12.75 -5.88
C THR A 111 -10.90 -13.94 -6.52
N THR A 112 -10.65 -13.90 -7.85
CA THR A 112 -9.85 -14.92 -8.54
C THR A 112 -8.41 -14.95 -8.02
N THR A 113 -7.80 -13.79 -7.84
CA THR A 113 -6.42 -13.67 -7.34
C THR A 113 -6.32 -14.12 -5.87
N ALA A 114 -7.28 -13.72 -5.03
CA ALA A 114 -7.35 -14.15 -3.63
C ALA A 114 -7.53 -15.67 -3.49
N ALA A 115 -8.35 -16.30 -4.35
CA ALA A 115 -8.51 -17.76 -4.38
C ALA A 115 -7.18 -18.45 -4.69
N GLU A 116 -6.52 -18.01 -5.76
CA GLU A 116 -5.26 -18.60 -6.22
C GLU A 116 -4.13 -18.47 -5.19
N ALA A 117 -4.09 -17.33 -4.48
CA ALA A 117 -3.17 -17.09 -3.37
C ALA A 117 -3.45 -18.02 -2.18
N ALA A 118 -4.72 -18.17 -1.80
CA ALA A 118 -5.13 -19.07 -0.73
C ALA A 118 -4.81 -20.54 -1.05
N GLU A 119 -5.02 -20.99 -2.29
CA GLU A 119 -4.66 -22.34 -2.75
C GLU A 119 -3.15 -22.61 -2.70
N ARG A 120 -2.34 -21.56 -2.83
CA ARG A 120 -0.88 -21.62 -2.62
C ARG A 120 -0.46 -21.63 -1.15
N GLY A 121 -1.39 -21.51 -0.23
CA GLY A 121 -1.10 -21.41 1.20
C GLY A 121 -0.49 -20.06 1.60
N LEU A 122 -0.62 -19.02 0.76
CA LEU A 122 -0.29 -17.66 1.14
C LEU A 122 -1.37 -17.14 2.10
N HIS A 123 -0.96 -16.31 3.06
CA HIS A 123 -1.90 -15.45 3.76
C HIS A 123 -2.40 -14.38 2.80
N VAL A 124 -3.71 -14.22 2.71
CA VAL A 124 -4.34 -13.23 1.84
C VAL A 124 -4.71 -12.01 2.67
N TRP A 125 -4.13 -10.87 2.32
CA TRP A 125 -4.66 -9.57 2.74
C TRP A 125 -5.49 -9.05 1.56
N LEU A 126 -6.81 -8.99 1.70
CA LEU A 126 -7.69 -8.58 0.59
C LEU A 126 -8.13 -7.13 0.79
N GLN A 127 -7.82 -6.26 -0.18
CA GLN A 127 -8.01 -4.81 -0.10
C GLN A 127 -8.70 -4.28 -1.36
N PRO A 128 -10.04 -4.26 -1.44
CA PRO A 128 -10.74 -3.62 -2.56
C PRO A 128 -10.44 -2.10 -2.61
N THR A 129 -9.95 -1.63 -3.75
CA THR A 129 -9.56 -0.22 -3.98
C THR A 129 -10.21 0.27 -5.27
N LEU A 130 -11.51 0.57 -5.20
CA LEU A 130 -12.28 1.12 -6.33
C LEU A 130 -12.31 2.65 -6.27
N ALA A 131 -11.79 3.30 -7.32
CA ALA A 131 -11.60 4.74 -7.38
C ALA A 131 -12.67 5.46 -8.21
N ASP A 132 -12.89 6.75 -7.95
CA ASP A 132 -13.57 7.69 -8.86
C ASP A 132 -15.03 7.35 -9.21
N VAL A 133 -15.68 6.43 -8.48
CA VAL A 133 -17.10 6.08 -8.65
C VAL A 133 -17.92 6.56 -7.44
N PRO A 134 -19.25 6.66 -7.56
CA PRO A 134 -20.11 7.03 -6.44
C PRO A 134 -19.87 6.17 -5.18
N GLU A 135 -19.94 6.78 -4.00
CA GLU A 135 -19.73 6.11 -2.69
C GLU A 135 -20.51 4.79 -2.55
N ARG A 136 -21.72 4.72 -3.11
CA ARG A 136 -22.56 3.52 -3.07
C ARG A 136 -21.88 2.34 -3.78
N GLU A 137 -21.33 2.58 -4.97
CA GLU A 137 -20.67 1.55 -5.78
C GLU A 137 -19.39 1.06 -5.09
N ILE A 138 -18.63 1.96 -4.44
CA ILE A 138 -17.46 1.59 -3.63
C ILE A 138 -17.88 0.66 -2.47
N LEU A 139 -18.95 1.00 -1.74
CA LEU A 139 -19.43 0.18 -0.63
C LEU A 139 -20.02 -1.17 -1.08
N GLU A 140 -20.66 -1.22 -2.26
CA GLU A 140 -21.15 -2.46 -2.87
C GLU A 140 -20.00 -3.38 -3.30
N HIS A 141 -18.97 -2.82 -3.93
CA HIS A 141 -17.74 -3.53 -4.31
C HIS A 141 -16.99 -4.07 -3.08
N LEU A 142 -16.86 -3.25 -2.03
CA LEU A 142 -16.34 -3.65 -0.72
C LEU A 142 -17.15 -4.82 -0.13
N ALA A 143 -18.48 -4.71 -0.12
CA ALA A 143 -19.34 -5.74 0.46
C ALA A 143 -19.19 -7.07 -0.27
N GLU A 144 -19.13 -7.07 -1.61
CA GLU A 144 -19.01 -8.30 -2.38
C GLU A 144 -17.64 -8.96 -2.20
N THR A 145 -16.58 -8.16 -2.23
CA THR A 145 -15.22 -8.64 -1.96
C THR A 145 -15.10 -9.21 -0.53
N GLY A 146 -15.74 -8.56 0.46
CA GLY A 146 -15.75 -9.03 1.85
C GLY A 146 -16.54 -10.32 2.06
N ARG A 147 -17.68 -10.51 1.37
CA ARG A 147 -18.40 -11.79 1.37
C ARG A 147 -17.53 -12.93 0.82
N PHE A 148 -16.71 -12.64 -0.20
CA PHE A 148 -15.78 -13.62 -0.73
C PHE A 148 -14.65 -13.93 0.27
N ALA A 149 -14.05 -12.92 0.89
CA ALA A 149 -13.05 -13.12 1.96
C ALA A 149 -13.58 -14.01 3.09
N GLU A 150 -14.83 -13.80 3.51
CA GLU A 150 -15.46 -14.62 4.55
C GLU A 150 -15.67 -16.07 4.09
N ARG A 151 -16.00 -16.31 2.82
CA ARG A 151 -16.07 -17.66 2.25
C ARG A 151 -14.71 -18.36 2.29
N LEU A 152 -13.64 -17.70 1.84
CA LEU A 152 -12.28 -18.23 1.91
C LEU A 152 -11.88 -18.56 3.35
N ARG A 153 -12.13 -17.63 4.29
CA ARG A 153 -11.82 -17.83 5.71
C ARG A 153 -12.56 -19.04 6.30
N ARG A 154 -13.85 -19.22 5.97
CA ARG A 154 -14.64 -20.38 6.41
C ARG A 154 -14.15 -21.71 5.82
N GLN A 155 -13.52 -21.66 4.66
CA GLN A 155 -12.86 -22.81 4.03
C GLN A 155 -11.47 -23.11 4.64
N GLY A 156 -11.02 -22.31 5.61
CA GLY A 156 -9.76 -22.50 6.33
C GLY A 156 -8.59 -21.68 5.79
N ALA A 157 -8.81 -20.83 4.78
CA ALA A 157 -7.77 -19.93 4.30
C ALA A 157 -7.41 -18.89 5.37
N SER A 158 -6.14 -18.49 5.41
CA SER A 158 -5.68 -17.41 6.28
C SER A 158 -5.94 -16.07 5.58
N VAL A 159 -6.92 -15.31 6.07
CA VAL A 159 -7.38 -14.08 5.43
C VAL A 159 -7.54 -12.94 6.44
N ASP A 160 -6.97 -11.79 6.13
CA ASP A 160 -7.28 -10.49 6.74
C ASP A 160 -7.92 -9.59 5.66
N PHE A 161 -8.81 -8.69 6.07
CA PHE A 161 -9.59 -7.87 5.14
C PHE A 161 -9.43 -6.38 5.44
N SER A 162 -8.98 -5.61 4.45
CA SER A 162 -8.91 -4.15 4.53
C SER A 162 -10.16 -3.55 3.89
N VAL A 163 -10.82 -2.60 4.55
CA VAL A 163 -12.03 -1.97 3.99
C VAL A 163 -11.74 -1.02 2.82
N GLY A 164 -10.47 -0.71 2.61
CA GLY A 164 -9.99 0.12 1.51
C GLY A 164 -8.64 0.72 1.82
N CYS A 165 -8.18 1.55 0.88
CA CYS A 165 -6.91 2.26 0.90
C CYS A 165 -7.16 3.75 0.70
N GLU A 166 -6.47 4.60 1.45
CA GLU A 166 -6.36 6.06 1.29
C GLU A 166 -7.67 6.73 0.81
N PHE A 167 -8.77 6.55 1.54
CA PHE A 167 -10.09 6.98 1.07
C PHE A 167 -10.15 8.46 0.69
N TRP A 168 -9.39 9.33 1.37
CA TRP A 168 -9.34 10.75 1.05
C TRP A 168 -8.97 11.01 -0.40
N LEU A 169 -8.17 10.10 -0.98
CA LEU A 169 -7.70 10.13 -2.34
C LEU A 169 -8.64 9.39 -3.29
N PHE A 170 -9.18 8.23 -2.93
CA PHE A 170 -9.91 7.38 -3.87
C PHE A 170 -11.42 7.64 -3.91
N VAL A 171 -12.00 8.17 -2.83
CA VAL A 171 -13.44 8.33 -2.68
C VAL A 171 -13.85 9.74 -3.11
N PRO A 172 -14.71 9.88 -4.15
CA PRO A 172 -15.17 11.17 -4.60
C PRO A 172 -15.81 12.00 -3.50
N GLY A 173 -15.43 13.28 -3.47
CA GLY A 173 -15.99 14.26 -2.57
C GLY A 173 -15.34 14.32 -1.19
N ILE A 174 -14.40 13.47 -0.80
CA ILE A 174 -13.63 13.69 0.44
C ILE A 174 -12.70 14.90 0.25
N VAL A 175 -11.81 14.82 -0.75
CA VAL A 175 -11.06 15.94 -1.31
C VAL A 175 -11.78 16.43 -2.57
N PRO A 176 -11.79 17.75 -2.88
CA PRO A 176 -12.37 18.26 -4.14
C PRO A 176 -11.67 17.66 -5.37
N GLY A 177 -12.42 17.27 -6.39
CA GLY A 177 -11.91 16.70 -7.64
C GLY A 177 -12.68 15.44 -8.07
N ASP A 178 -13.00 15.36 -9.35
CA ASP A 178 -13.75 14.25 -9.95
C ASP A 178 -12.85 13.04 -10.23
N THR A 179 -11.56 13.30 -10.43
CA THR A 179 -10.54 12.26 -10.63
C THR A 179 -9.55 12.25 -9.48
N VAL A 180 -8.85 11.13 -9.29
CA VAL A 180 -7.77 11.07 -8.30
C VAL A 180 -6.71 12.16 -8.56
N MET A 181 -6.33 12.38 -9.82
CA MET A 181 -5.32 13.40 -10.18
C MET A 181 -5.77 14.83 -9.87
N GLU A 182 -7.06 15.14 -9.97
CA GLU A 182 -7.59 16.41 -9.49
C GLU A 182 -7.49 16.54 -7.97
N ARG A 183 -7.76 15.47 -7.23
CA ARG A 183 -7.64 15.45 -5.77
C ARG A 183 -6.19 15.63 -5.32
N VAL A 184 -5.24 14.94 -5.96
CA VAL A 184 -3.79 15.14 -5.73
C VAL A 184 -3.40 16.60 -5.96
N ARG A 185 -3.77 17.18 -7.12
CA ARG A 185 -3.49 18.59 -7.43
C ARG A 185 -4.06 19.52 -6.37
N ASN A 186 -5.31 19.31 -5.96
CA ASN A 186 -5.94 20.17 -4.95
C ASN A 186 -5.27 20.09 -3.58
N LEU A 187 -4.66 18.94 -3.23
CA LEU A 187 -3.89 18.82 -1.99
C LEU A 187 -2.54 19.52 -2.08
N LEU A 188 -1.85 19.36 -3.21
CA LEU A 188 -0.57 20.03 -3.46
C LEU A 188 -0.72 21.55 -3.52
N ASP A 189 -1.80 22.03 -4.14
CA ASP A 189 -2.10 23.46 -4.26
C ASP A 189 -2.71 24.04 -2.97
N GLY A 190 -3.08 23.19 -2.00
CA GLY A 190 -3.75 23.61 -0.76
C GLY A 190 -5.18 24.13 -0.99
N THR A 191 -5.81 23.78 -2.11
CA THR A 191 -7.15 24.23 -2.53
C THR A 191 -8.28 23.35 -1.97
N PHE A 192 -8.12 22.88 -0.74
CA PHE A 192 -9.10 22.06 -0.02
C PHE A 192 -9.31 22.58 1.41
N ASP A 193 -10.41 22.16 2.04
CA ASP A 193 -10.69 22.45 3.46
C ASP A 193 -10.31 21.22 4.30
N PRO A 194 -9.26 21.30 5.14
CA PRO A 194 -8.78 20.16 5.93
C PRO A 194 -9.81 19.64 6.91
N GLU A 195 -10.60 20.51 7.55
CA GLU A 195 -11.61 20.06 8.51
C GLU A 195 -12.77 19.38 7.80
N ARG A 196 -13.20 19.92 6.66
CA ARG A 196 -14.25 19.30 5.84
C ARG A 196 -13.79 17.96 5.28
N MET A 197 -12.55 17.88 4.81
CA MET A 197 -11.93 16.63 4.38
C MET A 197 -11.95 15.61 5.52
N GLN A 198 -11.45 15.96 6.70
CA GLN A 198 -11.40 15.05 7.85
C GLN A 198 -12.80 14.59 8.29
N ARG A 199 -13.79 15.49 8.33
CA ARG A 199 -15.20 15.11 8.65
C ARG A 199 -15.75 14.10 7.64
N ARG A 200 -15.47 14.29 6.35
CA ARG A 200 -15.92 13.39 5.29
C ARG A 200 -15.19 12.04 5.32
N LEU A 201 -13.88 12.06 5.57
CA LEU A 201 -13.07 10.87 5.77
C LEU A 201 -13.58 10.03 6.95
N ASN A 202 -13.82 10.66 8.10
CA ASN A 202 -14.37 9.96 9.27
C ASN A 202 -15.72 9.32 8.97
N ARG A 203 -16.63 10.07 8.33
CA ARG A 203 -17.96 9.57 7.94
C ARG A 203 -17.86 8.35 7.02
N PHE A 204 -17.04 8.44 5.97
CA PHE A 204 -16.94 7.37 4.99
C PHE A 204 -16.24 6.14 5.59
N THR A 205 -15.15 6.33 6.32
CA THR A 205 -14.42 5.26 7.01
C THR A 205 -15.31 4.48 7.97
N ALA A 206 -16.15 5.16 8.76
CA ALA A 206 -17.11 4.51 9.64
C ALA A 206 -18.15 3.67 8.87
N ARG A 207 -18.63 4.16 7.72
CA ARG A 207 -19.56 3.40 6.85
C ARG A 207 -18.88 2.19 6.24
N ALA A 208 -17.66 2.33 5.73
CA ALA A 208 -16.88 1.23 5.18
C ALA A 208 -16.57 0.17 6.24
N ALA A 209 -16.18 0.57 7.46
CA ALA A 209 -15.99 -0.34 8.59
C ALA A 209 -17.27 -1.11 8.95
N ALA A 210 -18.42 -0.44 9.00
CA ALA A 210 -19.70 -1.08 9.26
C ALA A 210 -20.08 -2.10 8.18
N VAL A 211 -19.89 -1.75 6.90
CA VAL A 211 -20.12 -2.66 5.78
C VAL A 211 -19.17 -3.86 5.84
N GLY A 212 -17.87 -3.63 5.97
CA GLY A 212 -16.86 -4.67 6.09
C GLY A 212 -17.17 -5.64 7.22
N ARG A 213 -17.51 -5.13 8.41
CA ARG A 213 -17.88 -5.97 9.56
C ARG A 213 -19.17 -6.77 9.36
N SER A 214 -20.12 -6.26 8.57
CA SER A 214 -21.36 -6.96 8.28
C SER A 214 -21.18 -8.19 7.37
N VAL A 215 -20.10 -8.21 6.58
CA VAL A 215 -19.82 -9.30 5.62
C VAL A 215 -18.63 -10.16 5.98
N PHE A 216 -17.72 -9.69 6.85
CA PHE A 216 -16.49 -10.38 7.21
C PHE A 216 -16.28 -10.44 8.73
N HIS A 217 -15.99 -11.64 9.24
CA HIS A 217 -15.84 -11.90 10.68
C HIS A 217 -14.41 -12.24 11.12
N GLY A 218 -13.42 -12.07 10.24
CA GLY A 218 -11.99 -12.11 10.58
C GLY A 218 -11.44 -10.75 11.03
N ARG A 219 -10.12 -10.57 10.96
CA ARG A 219 -9.46 -9.29 11.28
C ARG A 219 -9.73 -8.27 10.19
N LEU A 220 -10.35 -7.16 10.61
CA LEU A 220 -10.65 -6.03 9.74
C LEU A 220 -9.58 -4.94 9.90
N SER A 221 -9.15 -4.33 8.80
CA SER A 221 -8.20 -3.23 8.75
C SER A 221 -8.68 -2.11 7.81
N TYR A 222 -7.90 -1.04 7.73
CA TYR A 222 -7.96 0.02 6.73
C TYR A 222 -6.52 0.42 6.43
N ALA A 223 -6.15 0.56 5.15
CA ALA A 223 -4.86 1.07 4.73
C ALA A 223 -4.92 2.60 4.69
N ALA A 224 -4.36 3.21 5.73
CA ALA A 224 -4.38 4.64 5.92
C ALA A 224 -3.07 5.26 5.42
N ALA A 225 -3.17 6.41 4.75
CA ALA A 225 -1.98 7.18 4.42
C ALA A 225 -1.23 7.54 5.69
N GLN A 226 0.09 7.67 5.57
CA GLN A 226 0.89 8.23 6.63
C GLN A 226 0.37 9.62 7.05
N ASP A 227 0.11 9.80 8.34
CA ASP A 227 -0.49 10.99 8.98
C ASP A 227 -2.03 11.12 8.93
N ASP A 228 -2.74 10.14 8.36
CA ASP A 228 -4.20 10.08 8.49
C ASP A 228 -4.64 10.03 9.97
N THR A 229 -5.66 10.83 10.30
CA THR A 229 -6.36 10.72 11.58
C THR A 229 -7.52 9.74 11.45
N VAL A 230 -7.33 8.51 11.94
CA VAL A 230 -8.31 7.42 11.86
C VAL A 230 -8.79 7.04 13.27
N ASP A 231 -10.10 6.79 13.40
CA ASP A 231 -10.63 6.10 14.58
C ASP A 231 -10.32 4.60 14.50
N TRP A 232 -9.18 4.22 15.08
CA TRP A 232 -8.73 2.84 15.08
C TRP A 232 -9.60 1.91 15.91
N ASN A 233 -10.57 2.40 16.69
CA ASN A 233 -11.52 1.53 17.40
C ASN A 233 -12.43 0.74 16.45
N LEU A 234 -12.57 1.19 15.20
CA LEU A 234 -13.36 0.54 14.15
C LEU A 234 -12.73 -0.76 13.61
N PHE A 235 -11.42 -0.94 13.82
CA PHE A 235 -10.62 -1.98 13.17
C PHE A 235 -9.91 -2.89 14.18
N ASP A 236 -9.52 -4.09 13.76
CA ASP A 236 -8.76 -5.04 14.58
C ASP A 236 -7.24 -4.86 14.42
N VAL A 237 -6.82 -4.36 13.27
CA VAL A 237 -5.42 -4.11 12.90
C VAL A 237 -5.28 -2.66 12.47
N VAL A 238 -4.16 -2.03 12.85
CA VAL A 238 -3.77 -0.72 12.36
C VAL A 238 -3.01 -0.92 11.05
N GLY A 239 -3.51 -0.39 9.93
CA GLY A 239 -2.87 -0.49 8.61
C GLY A 239 -2.33 0.87 8.15
N ILE A 240 -1.03 0.96 7.86
CA ILE A 240 -0.38 2.21 7.46
C ILE A 240 0.38 2.01 6.15
N ASP A 241 0.09 2.87 5.17
CA ASP A 241 0.89 3.01 3.96
C ASP A 241 2.06 3.95 4.27
N TYR A 242 3.25 3.36 4.37
CA TYR A 242 4.41 3.96 4.99
C TYR A 242 5.49 4.33 3.97
N TYR A 243 5.49 5.60 3.59
CA TYR A 243 6.44 6.14 2.60
C TYR A 243 7.34 7.26 3.15
N ALA A 244 7.33 7.55 4.46
CA ALA A 244 8.25 8.55 5.01
C ALA A 244 9.70 8.13 4.90
N TYR A 245 10.54 9.12 4.64
CA TYR A 245 11.98 9.01 4.65
C TYR A 245 12.58 9.59 5.92
N HIS A 246 13.43 8.79 6.57
CA HIS A 246 14.31 9.28 7.61
C HIS A 246 15.73 8.77 7.39
N ARG A 247 16.73 9.64 7.54
CA ARG A 247 18.15 9.25 7.41
C ARG A 247 18.60 8.24 8.47
N GLN A 248 17.90 8.17 9.60
CA GLN A 248 18.27 7.32 10.73
C GLN A 248 17.15 6.32 11.03
N PRO A 249 17.45 5.01 11.12
CA PRO A 249 16.45 3.99 11.48
C PRO A 249 15.66 4.28 12.76
N ALA A 250 16.31 4.88 13.76
CA ALA A 250 15.67 5.26 15.02
C ALA A 250 14.53 6.27 14.87
N ALA A 251 14.55 7.09 13.81
CA ALA A 251 13.48 8.05 13.53
C ALA A 251 12.22 7.36 12.98
N HIS A 252 12.37 6.39 12.08
CA HIS A 252 11.27 5.52 11.65
C HIS A 252 10.64 4.80 12.85
N VAL A 253 11.47 4.23 13.73
CA VAL A 253 10.99 3.55 14.95
C VAL A 253 10.19 4.50 15.84
N ARG A 254 10.69 5.73 16.06
CA ARG A 254 10.01 6.73 16.89
C ARG A 254 8.65 7.11 16.30
N GLU A 255 8.58 7.28 14.99
CA GLU A 255 7.35 7.60 14.27
C GLU A 255 6.34 6.45 14.37
N LEU A 256 6.73 5.24 13.99
CA LEU A 256 5.84 4.08 13.96
C LEU A 256 5.34 3.67 15.35
N ARG A 257 6.12 3.93 16.42
CA ARG A 257 5.69 3.69 17.81
C ARG A 257 4.40 4.41 18.19
N ARG A 258 4.08 5.54 17.54
CA ARG A 258 2.84 6.28 17.79
C ARG A 258 1.59 5.45 17.49
N TYR A 259 1.68 4.49 16.57
CA TYR A 259 0.58 3.61 16.20
C TYR A 259 0.42 2.41 17.15
N LEU A 260 1.51 1.97 17.79
CA LEU A 260 1.47 0.88 18.77
C LEU A 260 0.69 1.24 20.05
N ARG A 261 0.48 2.53 20.31
CA ARG A 261 -0.29 3.01 21.48
C ARG A 261 -1.73 2.50 21.53
N TRP A 262 -2.28 2.10 20.39
CA TRP A 262 -3.63 1.55 20.29
C TRP A 262 -3.77 0.15 20.88
N GLY A 263 -2.66 -0.51 21.22
CA GLY A 263 -2.67 -1.88 21.74
C GLY A 263 -3.13 -2.93 20.72
N LYS A 264 -3.12 -2.58 19.44
CA LYS A 264 -3.52 -3.42 18.30
C LYS A 264 -2.31 -3.82 17.46
N PRO A 265 -2.35 -4.94 16.72
CA PRO A 265 -1.34 -5.27 15.73
C PRO A 265 -1.18 -4.13 14.72
N LEU A 266 0.07 -3.84 14.33
CA LEU A 266 0.41 -2.83 13.32
C LEU A 266 0.92 -3.54 12.06
N ALA A 267 0.21 -3.33 10.96
CA ALA A 267 0.59 -3.73 9.62
C ALA A 267 1.06 -2.50 8.83
N ILE A 268 2.20 -2.65 8.15
CA ILE A 268 2.61 -1.75 7.08
C ILE A 268 2.00 -2.28 5.80
N THR A 269 0.87 -1.69 5.40
CA THR A 269 0.07 -2.17 4.26
C THR A 269 0.76 -1.89 2.94
N GLU A 270 1.56 -0.83 2.89
CA GLU A 270 2.45 -0.56 1.77
C GLU A 270 3.74 0.09 2.26
N PHE A 271 4.87 -0.26 1.63
CA PHE A 271 6.12 0.50 1.74
C PHE A 271 6.99 0.29 0.51
N GLY A 272 7.79 1.28 0.14
CA GLY A 272 8.68 1.17 -1.00
C GLY A 272 9.29 2.50 -1.41
N THR A 273 9.93 2.50 -2.57
CA THR A 273 10.43 3.70 -3.24
C THR A 273 10.61 3.44 -4.73
N CYS A 274 10.60 4.50 -5.54
CA CYS A 274 10.86 4.44 -6.97
C CYS A 274 12.33 4.08 -7.29
N THR A 275 12.60 3.81 -8.58
CA THR A 275 13.86 3.20 -9.04
C THR A 275 14.91 4.24 -9.47
N TYR A 276 15.06 5.35 -8.74
CA TYR A 276 16.06 6.39 -9.02
C TYR A 276 16.79 6.93 -7.77
N ARG A 277 17.95 7.56 -7.99
CA ARG A 277 18.71 8.21 -6.91
C ARG A 277 17.93 9.39 -6.34
N GLY A 278 17.68 9.37 -5.03
CA GLY A 278 16.88 10.40 -4.36
C GLY A 278 15.38 10.08 -4.28
N ALA A 279 14.95 8.92 -4.80
CA ALA A 279 13.55 8.51 -4.72
C ALA A 279 13.02 8.35 -3.28
N PRO A 280 13.79 7.83 -2.31
CA PRO A 280 13.30 7.74 -0.93
C PRO A 280 12.88 9.10 -0.36
N GLU A 281 13.67 10.14 -0.62
CA GLU A 281 13.41 11.51 -0.16
C GLU A 281 12.12 12.11 -0.71
N ALA A 282 11.65 11.64 -1.87
CA ALA A 282 10.38 12.06 -2.47
C ALA A 282 9.15 11.41 -1.78
N GLY A 283 9.38 10.44 -0.89
CA GLY A 283 8.33 9.72 -0.17
C GLY A 283 7.30 9.09 -1.11
N GLY A 284 6.03 9.11 -0.72
CA GLY A 284 4.92 8.57 -1.53
C GLY A 284 4.79 9.25 -2.90
N MET A 285 5.26 10.50 -3.02
CA MET A 285 5.21 11.26 -4.28
C MET A 285 6.36 10.95 -5.25
N GLY A 286 7.18 9.92 -5.00
CA GLY A 286 8.29 9.55 -5.88
C GLY A 286 7.90 9.30 -7.35
N TRP A 287 6.67 8.87 -7.58
CA TRP A 287 6.10 8.61 -8.91
C TRP A 287 5.73 9.88 -9.68
N ASN A 288 5.54 11.03 -9.00
CA ASN A 288 5.15 12.30 -9.61
C ASN A 288 6.31 12.99 -10.35
N THR A 289 7.10 12.16 -11.02
CA THR A 289 8.21 12.50 -11.89
C THR A 289 7.89 12.17 -13.34
N VAL A 290 6.72 11.61 -13.64
CA VAL A 290 6.20 11.44 -15.00
C VAL A 290 5.34 12.65 -15.40
N ASP A 291 5.53 13.10 -16.63
CA ASP A 291 4.72 14.12 -17.30
C ASP A 291 3.68 13.43 -18.20
N TYR A 292 2.47 13.30 -17.67
CA TYR A 292 1.33 12.70 -18.37
C TYR A 292 0.59 13.70 -19.29
N ASP A 293 1.00 14.97 -19.33
CA ASP A 293 0.46 15.94 -20.29
C ASP A 293 1.09 15.76 -21.69
N LYS A 294 2.06 14.86 -21.82
CA LYS A 294 2.72 14.49 -23.07
C LYS A 294 2.28 13.13 -23.57
N ASP A 295 2.35 12.96 -24.88
CA ASP A 295 2.03 11.71 -25.57
C ASP A 295 3.20 11.32 -26.52
N PRO A 296 4.00 10.29 -26.18
CA PRO A 296 3.90 9.46 -24.97
C PRO A 296 4.33 10.20 -23.69
N PRO A 297 3.95 9.72 -22.49
CA PRO A 297 4.41 10.28 -21.22
C PRO A 297 5.93 10.24 -21.06
N GLU A 298 6.49 11.25 -20.43
CA GLU A 298 7.95 11.42 -20.30
C GLU A 298 8.40 11.61 -18.85
N ILE A 299 9.61 11.18 -18.51
CA ILE A 299 10.25 11.51 -17.24
C ILE A 299 10.62 13.00 -17.20
N LYS A 300 10.18 13.69 -16.14
CA LYS A 300 10.52 15.07 -15.80
C LYS A 300 11.98 15.15 -15.35
N GLY A 301 12.72 16.08 -15.95
CA GLY A 301 14.10 16.36 -15.55
C GLY A 301 15.10 15.28 -15.96
N HIS A 302 16.17 15.13 -15.18
CA HIS A 302 17.30 14.25 -15.46
C HIS A 302 17.53 13.27 -14.31
N LEU A 303 16.57 12.38 -14.09
CA LEU A 303 16.67 11.35 -13.05
C LEU A 303 17.66 10.26 -13.44
N VAL A 304 18.39 9.77 -12.44
CA VAL A 304 19.38 8.69 -12.61
C VAL A 304 18.82 7.41 -12.04
N ARG A 305 18.52 6.44 -12.91
CA ARG A 305 18.08 5.09 -12.51
C ARG A 305 19.03 4.47 -11.49
N SER A 306 18.49 3.84 -10.47
CA SER A 306 19.26 3.16 -9.42
C SER A 306 18.43 2.10 -8.71
N GLU A 307 18.45 0.87 -9.22
CA GLU A 307 17.84 -0.29 -8.54
C GLU A 307 18.47 -0.53 -7.16
N ARG A 308 19.78 -0.25 -7.02
CA ARG A 308 20.48 -0.30 -5.74
C ARG A 308 19.89 0.63 -4.68
N THR A 309 19.42 1.82 -5.08
CA THR A 309 18.77 2.76 -4.15
C THR A 309 17.48 2.17 -3.62
N GLN A 310 16.64 1.62 -4.50
CA GLN A 310 15.41 0.95 -4.13
C GLN A 310 15.70 -0.26 -3.21
N ALA A 311 16.62 -1.14 -3.61
CA ALA A 311 16.99 -2.34 -2.86
C ALA A 311 17.50 -2.05 -1.44
N ALA A 312 18.36 -1.04 -1.29
CA ALA A 312 18.88 -0.63 0.01
C ALA A 312 17.75 -0.11 0.91
N TYR A 313 16.90 0.77 0.38
CA TYR A 313 15.82 1.39 1.15
C TYR A 313 14.78 0.37 1.65
N LEU A 314 14.32 -0.55 0.78
CA LEU A 314 13.40 -1.61 1.18
C LEU A 314 14.01 -2.51 2.28
N THR A 315 15.31 -2.83 2.18
CA THR A 315 15.99 -3.67 3.17
C THR A 315 16.12 -2.95 4.52
N ASP A 316 16.45 -1.66 4.51
CA ASP A 316 16.55 -0.85 5.74
C ASP A 316 15.19 -0.73 6.45
N LEU A 317 14.11 -0.52 5.71
CA LEU A 317 12.76 -0.50 6.27
C LEU A 317 12.33 -1.85 6.84
N LEU A 318 12.62 -2.95 6.14
CA LEU A 318 12.36 -4.30 6.66
C LEU A 318 13.07 -4.54 8.00
N HIS A 319 14.35 -4.13 8.13
CA HIS A 319 15.06 -4.22 9.41
C HIS A 319 14.39 -3.38 10.52
N VAL A 320 13.88 -2.20 10.20
CA VAL A 320 13.12 -1.38 11.15
C VAL A 320 11.87 -2.13 11.60
N PHE A 321 11.04 -2.63 10.68
CA PHE A 321 9.79 -3.32 10.99
C PHE A 321 10.02 -4.59 11.80
N GLU A 322 11.07 -5.35 11.47
CA GLU A 322 11.47 -6.54 12.22
C GLU A 322 11.96 -6.21 13.62
N SER A 323 12.73 -5.14 13.79
CA SER A 323 13.19 -4.68 15.11
C SER A 323 12.04 -4.27 16.04
N MET A 324 10.92 -3.85 15.45
CA MET A 324 9.71 -3.46 16.18
C MET A 324 8.75 -4.63 16.42
N GLY A 325 8.98 -5.79 15.79
CA GLY A 325 8.08 -6.93 15.89
C GLY A 325 6.69 -6.66 15.28
N LEU A 326 6.64 -5.95 14.15
CA LEU A 326 5.36 -5.60 13.52
C LEU A 326 4.59 -6.84 13.06
N TYR A 327 3.27 -6.67 12.86
CA TYR A 327 2.41 -7.76 12.45
C TYR A 327 2.63 -8.14 10.98
N ALA A 328 2.63 -7.16 10.09
CA ALA A 328 2.81 -7.38 8.65
C ALA A 328 3.59 -6.22 8.02
N ALA A 329 4.29 -6.50 6.93
CA ALA A 329 4.79 -5.48 6.01
C ALA A 329 4.71 -6.01 4.57
N MET A 330 4.09 -5.23 3.68
CA MET A 330 3.96 -5.58 2.27
C MET A 330 4.71 -4.57 1.39
N ALA A 331 5.72 -5.07 0.67
CA ALA A 331 6.47 -4.24 -0.26
C ALA A 331 5.56 -3.84 -1.43
N PHE A 332 5.41 -2.53 -1.67
CA PHE A 332 4.68 -2.01 -2.81
C PHE A 332 5.69 -1.80 -3.96
N GLU A 333 5.59 -2.51 -5.08
CA GLU A 333 4.68 -3.64 -5.39
C GLU A 333 5.39 -4.74 -6.20
N PHE A 334 4.71 -5.85 -6.51
CA PHE A 334 5.32 -6.95 -7.24
C PHE A 334 5.67 -6.57 -8.69
N VAL A 335 4.71 -6.04 -9.45
CA VAL A 335 4.84 -5.73 -10.89
C VAL A 335 3.96 -4.54 -11.27
N THR A 336 4.49 -3.65 -12.12
CA THR A 336 3.71 -2.56 -12.74
C THR A 336 3.76 -2.71 -14.26
N PRO A 337 2.76 -3.35 -14.90
CA PRO A 337 2.77 -3.62 -16.34
C PRO A 337 2.83 -2.37 -17.21
N ASP A 338 2.16 -1.29 -16.77
CA ASP A 338 1.99 -0.07 -17.56
C ASP A 338 3.16 0.91 -17.45
N ALA A 339 4.16 0.61 -16.61
CA ALA A 339 5.40 1.38 -16.47
C ALA A 339 6.61 0.58 -17.01
N PRO A 340 6.76 0.46 -18.35
CA PRO A 340 7.78 -0.40 -18.92
C PRO A 340 9.19 0.19 -18.77
N HIS A 341 10.17 -0.69 -18.70
CA HIS A 341 11.58 -0.33 -18.68
C HIS A 341 12.11 -0.06 -20.09
N ARG A 342 12.85 1.05 -20.25
CA ARG A 342 13.46 1.50 -21.51
C ARG A 342 14.95 1.83 -21.35
N PRO A 343 15.85 0.82 -21.35
CA PRO A 343 17.28 1.05 -21.12
C PRO A 343 17.95 1.92 -22.21
N GLY A 344 17.43 1.89 -23.44
CA GLY A 344 17.90 2.72 -24.55
C GLY A 344 17.23 4.09 -24.66
N ASP A 345 16.23 4.38 -23.83
CA ASP A 345 15.44 5.61 -23.91
C ASP A 345 15.02 6.08 -22.49
N PRO A 346 15.96 6.68 -21.73
CA PRO A 346 15.70 7.11 -20.35
C PRO A 346 14.56 8.12 -20.20
N ARG A 347 14.22 8.85 -21.27
CA ARG A 347 13.14 9.84 -21.27
C ARG A 347 11.76 9.18 -21.17
N HIS A 348 11.63 7.95 -21.66
CA HIS A 348 10.39 7.18 -21.64
C HIS A 348 10.52 5.91 -20.77
N ASP A 349 11.54 5.82 -19.92
CA ASP A 349 11.74 4.72 -18.95
C ASP A 349 10.81 4.90 -17.75
N LEU A 350 9.52 4.63 -17.93
CA LEU A 350 8.49 4.83 -16.90
C LEU A 350 8.71 3.93 -15.66
N ASP A 351 9.41 2.80 -15.81
CA ASP A 351 9.82 1.95 -14.69
C ASP A 351 10.69 2.70 -13.66
N LEU A 352 11.34 3.80 -14.07
CA LEU A 352 12.08 4.68 -13.16
C LEU A 352 11.15 5.26 -12.07
N ALA A 353 9.93 5.62 -12.43
CA ALA A 353 8.91 6.16 -11.53
C ALA A 353 8.06 5.08 -10.84
N SER A 354 8.23 3.80 -11.19
CA SER A 354 7.53 2.68 -10.55
C SER A 354 8.16 2.28 -9.23
N TYR A 355 7.31 1.94 -8.27
CA TYR A 355 7.67 1.31 -6.99
C TYR A 355 7.92 -0.18 -7.10
N SER A 356 7.59 -0.81 -8.23
CA SER A 356 7.68 -2.24 -8.40
C SER A 356 9.08 -2.77 -8.13
N ILE A 357 9.15 -3.94 -7.49
CA ILE A 357 10.41 -4.69 -7.28
C ILE A 357 10.82 -5.51 -8.50
N THR A 358 9.98 -5.56 -9.54
CA THR A 358 10.31 -6.12 -10.85
C THR A 358 10.24 -5.01 -11.91
N LYS A 359 10.84 -5.23 -13.08
CA LYS A 359 10.78 -4.30 -14.21
C LYS A 359 10.05 -4.96 -15.37
N THR A 360 9.14 -4.22 -16.00
CA THR A 360 8.36 -4.71 -17.15
C THR A 360 9.11 -4.50 -18.45
N LEU A 361 9.25 -5.56 -19.25
CA LEU A 361 9.85 -5.53 -20.58
C LEU A 361 8.82 -5.91 -21.63
N GLU A 362 8.60 -5.03 -22.59
CA GLU A 362 7.72 -5.27 -23.73
C GLU A 362 8.51 -5.86 -24.90
N ASP A 363 7.94 -6.86 -25.57
CA ASP A 363 8.55 -7.48 -26.75
C ASP A 363 8.61 -6.49 -27.93
N ARG A 364 7.62 -5.59 -28.03
CA ARG A 364 7.48 -4.56 -29.07
C ARG A 364 7.14 -3.21 -28.41
N PRO A 365 8.15 -2.43 -27.98
CA PRO A 365 7.95 -1.13 -27.33
C PRO A 365 7.03 -0.20 -28.12
N GLY A 366 6.00 0.33 -27.46
CA GLY A 366 5.03 1.26 -28.05
C GLY A 366 3.85 0.61 -28.77
N ASP A 367 3.82 -0.71 -28.94
CA ASP A 367 2.65 -1.43 -29.45
C ASP A 367 1.67 -1.73 -28.30
N PRO A 368 0.40 -1.27 -28.36
CA PRO A 368 -0.58 -1.48 -27.29
C PRO A 368 -0.97 -2.95 -27.09
N ASP A 369 -0.75 -3.81 -28.09
CA ASP A 369 -0.95 -5.26 -28.05
C ASP A 369 0.38 -6.00 -27.79
N SER A 370 1.45 -5.29 -27.43
CA SER A 370 2.71 -5.93 -27.10
C SER A 370 2.52 -6.91 -25.95
N ARG A 371 3.01 -8.13 -26.15
CA ARG A 371 3.30 -9.03 -25.04
C ARG A 371 4.42 -8.42 -24.20
N TRP A 372 4.45 -8.80 -22.93
CA TRP A 372 5.46 -8.38 -22.00
C TRP A 372 5.79 -9.48 -21.00
N HIS A 373 6.94 -9.37 -20.37
CA HIS A 373 7.36 -10.16 -19.23
C HIS A 373 8.04 -9.25 -18.20
N TRP A 374 8.21 -9.72 -16.98
CA TRP A 374 8.98 -8.99 -15.98
C TRP A 374 10.31 -9.69 -15.73
N GLU A 375 11.31 -8.90 -15.35
CA GLU A 375 12.58 -9.38 -14.79
C GLU A 375 12.73 -8.86 -13.35
N PRO A 376 13.37 -9.62 -12.45
CA PRO A 376 13.61 -9.13 -11.09
C PRO A 376 14.57 -7.93 -11.11
N LYS A 377 14.25 -6.88 -10.35
CA LYS A 377 15.21 -5.80 -10.03
C LYS A 377 16.15 -6.26 -8.92
N GLU A 378 17.19 -5.48 -8.64
CA GLU A 378 18.01 -5.67 -7.42
C GLU A 378 17.15 -5.69 -6.15
N ALA A 379 16.06 -4.93 -6.11
CA ALA A 379 15.12 -4.89 -4.98
C ALA A 379 14.42 -6.23 -4.74
N PHE A 380 13.96 -6.92 -5.79
CA PHE A 380 13.39 -8.27 -5.67
C PHE A 380 14.37 -9.22 -4.97
N HIS A 381 15.62 -9.24 -5.44
CA HIS A 381 16.64 -10.10 -4.87
C HIS A 381 16.99 -9.74 -3.42
N ALA A 382 16.99 -8.44 -3.07
CA ALA A 382 17.24 -7.99 -1.72
C ALA A 382 16.12 -8.40 -0.76
N VAL A 383 14.86 -8.16 -1.12
CA VAL A 383 13.68 -8.57 -0.35
C VAL A 383 13.64 -10.10 -0.18
N ALA A 384 13.85 -10.86 -1.26
CA ALA A 384 13.87 -12.31 -1.22
C ALA A 384 14.92 -12.88 -0.24
N ARG A 385 16.11 -12.27 -0.18
CA ARG A 385 17.14 -12.64 0.80
C ARG A 385 16.68 -12.37 2.24
N SER A 386 16.09 -11.20 2.49
CA SER A 386 15.56 -10.84 3.82
C SER A 386 14.44 -11.78 4.27
N TYR A 387 13.57 -12.20 3.36
CA TYR A 387 12.46 -13.11 3.67
C TYR A 387 12.97 -14.53 3.96
N ARG A 388 13.91 -15.04 3.15
CA ARG A 388 14.51 -16.37 3.35
C ARG A 388 15.31 -16.50 4.65
N GLN A 389 16.12 -15.50 4.99
CA GLN A 389 16.98 -15.56 6.19
C GLN A 389 16.15 -15.78 7.46
N ASN A 390 14.97 -15.18 7.54
CA ASN A 390 14.11 -15.29 8.71
C ASN A 390 13.28 -16.58 8.77
N ALA A 391 12.85 -17.13 7.62
CA ALA A 391 12.24 -18.47 7.57
C ALA A 391 13.17 -19.54 8.17
N SER A 392 14.49 -19.42 7.93
CA SER A 392 15.49 -20.34 8.48
C SER A 392 15.70 -20.21 10.01
N VAL A 393 15.47 -19.02 10.58
CA VAL A 393 15.58 -18.77 12.02
C VAL A 393 14.39 -19.35 12.78
N ILE A 394 13.19 -19.28 12.20
CA ILE A 394 11.98 -19.88 12.77
C ILE A 394 12.09 -21.41 12.77
N SER A 395 12.54 -22.01 11.66
CA SER A 395 12.72 -23.46 11.55
C SER A 395 13.78 -24.06 12.49
N ARG A 396 14.72 -23.27 13.01
CA ARG A 396 15.75 -23.72 13.97
C ARG A 396 15.35 -23.58 15.44
N ARG A 397 14.22 -22.92 15.72
CA ARG A 397 13.72 -22.68 17.09
C ARG A 397 12.53 -23.57 17.49
N CYS A 398 11.90 -24.22 16.52
CA CYS A 398 10.99 -25.35 16.72
C CYS A 398 11.81 -26.64 16.67
#